data_AF-A0A914YA42-F1
#
_entry.id   AF-A0A914YA42-F1
#
_cell.length_a   1.000
_cell.length_b   1.000
_cell.length_c   1.000
_cell.angle_alpha   90.00
_cell.angle_beta   90.00
_cell.angle_gamma   90.00
#
_symmetry.space_group_name_H-M   'P 1'
#
loop_
_entity.id
_entity.type
_entity.pdbx_description
1 polymer ?
#
loop_
_entity_poly.entity_id
_entity_poly.type
_entity_poly.pdbx_seq_one_letter_code
_entity_poly.pdbx_strand_id
1 'polypeptide(L)'
;MHSPSLGMTENVHKKFFTISDTPFKERCATLIFYESDPFIHEITMAHDPKCHPPWSDTMPSKLSDFICAKSLNPRSPTSLRTCHGDSGAGLEQRDSYNVSTLIGITSFGSKGCPANELARFTRVSKYLNSICEFTGVCYTIT
;
A
#
# COMPACT_ATOMS: atom_id res chain seq x y z
N MET A 1 -44.64 11.43 5.27
CA MET A 1 -44.00 10.12 5.49
C MET A 1 -42.56 10.23 5.01
N HIS A 2 -41.64 10.52 5.92
CA HIS A 2 -40.20 10.58 5.64
C HIS A 2 -39.61 9.26 6.17
N SER A 3 -39.09 8.42 5.28
CA SER A 3 -38.28 7.27 5.66
C SER A 3 -36.92 7.78 6.14
N PRO A 4 -36.46 7.42 7.34
CA PRO A 4 -35.10 7.76 7.75
C PRO A 4 -34.12 6.92 6.92
N SER A 5 -33.22 7.60 6.22
CA SER A 5 -32.04 6.98 5.61
C SER A 5 -31.23 6.33 6.73
N LEU A 6 -31.21 5.00 6.72
CA LEU A 6 -30.36 4.17 7.56
C LEU A 6 -28.91 4.61 7.37
N GLY A 7 -28.30 5.18 8.42
CA GLY A 7 -26.89 5.54 8.41
C GLY A 7 -26.06 4.28 8.19
N MET A 8 -25.49 4.13 6.99
CA MET A 8 -24.41 3.20 6.75
C MET A 8 -23.21 3.70 7.56
N THR A 9 -22.90 3.01 8.65
CA THR A 9 -21.56 3.09 9.24
C THR A 9 -20.60 2.55 8.18
N GLU A 10 -19.89 3.43 7.48
CA GLU A 10 -18.76 3.03 6.66
C GLU A 10 -17.72 2.42 7.60
N ASN A 11 -17.60 1.09 7.57
CA ASN A 11 -16.48 0.40 8.19
C ASN A 11 -15.24 0.83 7.40
N VAL A 12 -14.48 1.79 7.93
CA VAL A 12 -13.20 2.21 7.36
C VAL A 12 -12.19 1.11 7.64
N HIS A 13 -11.98 0.23 6.66
CA HIS A 13 -10.95 -0.81 6.70
C HIS A 13 -9.58 -0.11 6.57
N LYS A 14 -8.77 -0.16 7.63
CA LYS A 14 -7.41 0.41 7.61
C LYS A 14 -6.40 -0.71 7.33
N LYS A 15 -5.86 -0.73 6.11
CA LYS A 15 -4.68 -1.52 5.77
C LYS A 15 -3.42 -0.65 5.82
N PHE A 16 -2.32 -1.25 6.24
CA PHE A 16 -0.98 -0.70 6.14
C PHE A 16 -0.12 -1.65 5.33
N PHE A 17 0.75 -1.10 4.49
CA PHE A 17 1.70 -1.88 3.72
C PHE A 17 3.09 -1.70 4.30
N THR A 18 3.91 -2.75 4.27
CA THR A 18 5.34 -2.66 4.63
C THR A 18 6.22 -3.15 3.49
N ILE A 19 7.43 -2.59 3.36
CA ILE A 19 8.41 -3.05 2.36
C ILE A 19 9.50 -3.88 3.05
N SER A 20 9.87 -5.04 2.48
CA SER A 20 11.03 -5.80 2.92
C SER A 20 12.20 -5.68 1.94
N ASP A 21 13.36 -5.19 2.41
CA ASP A 21 14.63 -5.17 1.65
C ASP A 21 15.48 -6.45 1.82
N THR A 22 15.06 -7.39 2.68
CA THR A 22 15.75 -8.67 2.94
C THR A 22 14.92 -9.89 2.48
N PRO A 23 15.54 -10.98 1.99
CA PRO A 23 14.82 -12.22 1.71
C PRO A 23 14.40 -12.90 3.04
N PHE A 24 13.11 -12.80 3.34
CA PHE A 24 12.25 -13.64 4.18
C PHE A 24 12.77 -14.16 5.54
N LYS A 25 12.05 -13.79 6.60
CA LYS A 25 11.88 -14.64 7.79
C LYS A 25 10.39 -15.01 7.90
N GLU A 26 10.11 -16.30 7.75
CA GLU A 26 8.79 -16.92 7.80
C GLU A 26 7.92 -16.46 8.97
N ARG A 27 6.74 -15.93 8.65
CA ARG A 27 5.46 -16.20 9.35
C ARG A 27 4.28 -16.02 8.39
N CYS A 28 4.02 -16.98 7.51
CA CYS A 28 2.73 -17.07 6.81
C CYS A 28 1.79 -17.94 7.63
N ALA A 29 0.86 -17.33 8.37
CA ALA A 29 -0.39 -18.01 8.69
C ALA A 29 -1.32 -17.89 7.47
N THR A 30 -1.78 -19.03 6.97
CA THR A 30 -2.71 -19.15 5.84
C THR A 30 -4.07 -18.58 6.25
N LEU A 31 -4.30 -17.28 6.04
CA LEU A 31 -5.61 -16.67 6.25
C LEU A 31 -6.34 -16.58 4.92
N ILE A 32 -7.48 -17.28 4.84
CA ILE A 32 -8.47 -17.12 3.78
C ILE A 32 -9.12 -15.75 3.97
N PHE A 33 -9.00 -14.88 2.97
CA PHE A 33 -9.51 -13.51 3.05
C PHE A 33 -11.03 -13.48 2.95
N TYR A 34 -11.69 -13.06 4.02
CA TYR A 34 -13.02 -12.46 3.95
C TYR A 34 -12.84 -10.95 3.96
N GLU A 35 -13.41 -10.29 2.96
CA GLU A 35 -13.36 -8.84 2.70
C GLU A 35 -13.99 -7.98 3.82
N SER A 36 -14.45 -8.61 4.92
CA SER A 36 -15.29 -8.02 5.96
C SER A 36 -14.74 -8.14 7.38
N ASP A 37 -13.43 -8.36 7.55
CA ASP A 37 -12.82 -8.49 8.88
C ASP A 37 -12.46 -7.09 9.44
N PRO A 38 -12.95 -6.66 10.62
CA PRO A 38 -12.76 -5.31 11.16
C PRO A 38 -11.34 -5.01 11.67
N PHE A 39 -10.37 -5.89 11.45
CA PHE A 39 -9.02 -5.74 11.99
C PHE A 39 -8.10 -4.93 11.06
N ILE A 40 -7.20 -4.17 11.70
CA ILE A 40 -6.09 -3.51 11.00
C ILE A 40 -5.18 -4.60 10.45
N HIS A 41 -4.98 -4.62 9.12
CA HIS A 41 -4.15 -5.60 8.46
C HIS A 41 -2.83 -4.98 7.98
N GLU A 42 -1.73 -5.62 8.33
CA GLU A 42 -0.41 -5.32 7.78
C GLU A 42 -0.08 -6.27 6.63
N ILE A 43 0.28 -5.72 5.47
CA ILE A 43 0.63 -6.47 4.27
C ILE A 43 2.07 -6.14 3.87
N THR A 44 2.95 -7.14 3.92
CA THR A 44 4.31 -6.98 3.40
C THR A 44 4.33 -7.11 1.88
N MET A 45 5.03 -6.20 1.22
CA MET A 45 5.19 -6.10 -0.22
C MET A 45 6.68 -6.17 -0.59
N ALA A 46 6.97 -6.72 -1.77
CA ALA A 46 8.32 -6.76 -2.33
C ALA A 46 8.61 -5.44 -3.07
N HIS A 47 9.66 -4.73 -2.66
CA HIS A 47 10.12 -3.52 -3.36
C HIS A 47 10.50 -3.82 -4.82
N ASP A 48 10.03 -2.99 -5.76
CA ASP A 48 10.47 -3.03 -7.17
C ASP A 48 11.13 -1.70 -7.54
N PRO A 49 12.46 -1.56 -7.35
CA PRO A 49 13.17 -0.30 -7.56
C PRO A 49 13.20 0.16 -9.02
N LYS A 50 12.92 -0.75 -9.96
CA LYS A 50 12.88 -0.46 -11.40
C LYS A 50 11.45 -0.28 -11.91
N CYS A 51 10.45 -0.43 -11.03
CA CYS A 51 9.04 -0.29 -11.36
C CYS A 51 8.65 -1.07 -12.62
N HIS A 52 9.07 -2.34 -12.76
CA HIS A 52 8.80 -3.08 -13.99
C HIS A 52 7.32 -3.50 -14.05
N PRO A 53 6.50 -2.90 -14.92
CA PRO A 53 5.09 -3.28 -15.01
C PRO A 53 4.97 -4.64 -15.73
N PRO A 54 3.98 -5.48 -15.38
CA PRO A 54 3.60 -6.57 -16.26
C PRO A 54 3.08 -6.03 -17.59
N TRP A 55 3.15 -6.83 -18.65
CA TRP A 55 2.77 -6.42 -20.01
C TRP A 55 1.31 -5.91 -20.13
N SER A 56 0.43 -6.38 -19.24
CA SER A 56 -0.98 -5.98 -19.17
C SER A 56 -1.21 -4.67 -18.42
N ASP A 57 -0.19 -4.13 -17.75
CA ASP A 57 -0.27 -2.89 -16.98
C ASP A 57 0.18 -1.71 -17.85
N THR A 58 -0.78 -0.87 -18.21
CA THR A 58 -0.58 0.33 -19.03
C THR A 58 -0.39 1.60 -18.21
N MET A 59 -0.33 1.50 -16.88
CA MET A 59 -0.22 2.67 -16.01
C MET A 59 1.21 3.25 -16.01
N PRO A 60 1.38 4.57 -15.80
CA PRO A 60 2.69 5.21 -15.77
C PRO A 60 3.63 4.55 -14.76
N SER A 61 4.77 4.03 -15.21
CA SER A 61 5.75 3.33 -14.35
C SER A 61 7.09 4.06 -14.22
N LYS A 62 7.29 5.14 -14.98
CA LYS A 62 8.57 5.87 -15.06
C LYS A 62 8.47 7.28 -14.47
N LEU A 63 7.98 7.38 -13.23
CA LEU A 63 7.96 8.65 -12.50
C LEU A 63 8.76 8.55 -11.20
N SER A 64 9.45 9.63 -10.86
CA SER A 64 10.36 9.68 -9.70
C SER A 64 9.65 9.89 -8.36
N ASP A 65 8.37 10.20 -8.40
CA ASP A 65 7.46 10.40 -7.28
C ASP A 65 6.69 9.13 -6.92
N PHE A 66 7.06 7.98 -7.49
CA PHE A 66 6.55 6.69 -7.07
C PHE A 66 7.58 5.83 -6.33
N ILE A 67 7.06 5.06 -5.39
CA ILE A 67 7.66 3.83 -4.90
C ILE A 67 6.82 2.70 -5.50
N CYS A 68 7.47 1.71 -6.09
CA CYS A 68 6.76 0.57 -6.66
C CYS A 68 7.01 -0.68 -5.83
N ALA A 69 5.98 -1.49 -5.69
CA ALA A 69 6.09 -2.78 -5.03
C ALA A 69 5.18 -3.81 -5.68
N LYS A 70 5.44 -5.08 -5.40
CA LYS A 70 4.63 -6.22 -5.84
C LYS A 70 4.26 -7.06 -4.64
N SER A 71 3.31 -7.97 -4.85
CA SER A 71 3.04 -9.04 -3.88
C SER A 71 4.31 -9.88 -3.66
N LEU A 72 4.44 -10.49 -2.48
CA LEU A 72 5.58 -11.38 -2.17
C LEU A 72 5.61 -12.62 -3.08
N ASN A 73 4.47 -13.07 -3.56
CA ASN A 73 4.37 -14.17 -4.52
C ASN A 73 3.50 -13.77 -5.73
N PRO A 74 4.10 -13.11 -6.75
CA PRO A 74 3.40 -12.63 -7.94
C PRO A 74 2.71 -13.70 -8.78
N ARG A 75 3.04 -14.98 -8.56
CA ARG A 75 2.47 -16.13 -9.29
C ARG A 75 1.27 -16.74 -8.56
N SER A 76 1.07 -16.42 -7.28
CA SER A 76 -0.02 -17.00 -6.49
C SER A 76 -1.26 -16.11 -6.52
N PRO A 77 -2.42 -16.61 -6.97
CA PRO A 77 -3.67 -15.84 -6.97
C PRO A 77 -4.16 -15.48 -5.57
N THR A 78 -3.58 -16.05 -4.50
CA THR A 78 -3.90 -15.75 -3.10
C THR A 78 -2.90 -14.82 -2.41
N SER A 79 -1.82 -14.41 -3.09
CA SER A 79 -0.79 -13.55 -2.47
C SER A 79 -1.34 -12.19 -2.05
N LEU A 80 -1.02 -11.68 -0.87
CA LEU A 80 -1.47 -10.34 -0.49
C LEU A 80 -0.95 -9.24 -1.42
N ARG A 81 -1.79 -8.26 -1.75
CA ARG A 81 -1.50 -7.14 -2.66
C ARG A 81 -2.43 -5.96 -2.39
N THR A 82 -2.09 -4.79 -2.93
CA THR A 82 -3.01 -3.65 -3.00
C THR A 82 -4.21 -3.99 -3.88
N CYS A 83 -5.41 -3.57 -3.50
CA CYS A 83 -6.58 -3.70 -4.37
C CYS A 83 -7.61 -2.58 -4.11
N HIS A 84 -8.79 -2.71 -4.69
CA HIS A 84 -9.93 -1.83 -4.48
C HIS A 84 -10.13 -1.51 -2.98
N GLY A 85 -10.33 -0.23 -2.68
CA GLY A 85 -10.49 0.26 -1.31
C GLY A 85 -9.18 0.61 -0.59
N ASP A 86 -8.01 0.23 -1.12
CA ASP A 86 -6.72 0.52 -0.49
C ASP A 86 -6.16 1.91 -0.86
N SER A 87 -6.85 2.69 -1.70
CA SER A 87 -6.43 4.04 -2.09
C SER A 87 -6.24 4.95 -0.88
N GLY A 88 -5.09 5.60 -0.78
CA GLY A 88 -4.73 6.46 0.36
C GLY A 88 -4.12 5.71 1.56
N ALA A 89 -4.09 4.37 1.56
CA ALA A 89 -3.45 3.59 2.61
C ALA A 89 -1.93 3.82 2.66
N GLY A 90 -1.35 3.81 3.85
CA GLY A 90 0.07 4.08 4.06
C GLY A 90 0.97 2.89 3.72
N LEU A 91 2.12 3.18 3.11
CA LEU A 91 3.26 2.29 2.96
C LEU A 91 4.36 2.73 3.93
N GLU A 92 4.71 1.84 4.85
CA GLU A 92 5.64 2.09 5.94
C GLU A 92 6.93 1.28 5.78
N GLN A 93 8.02 1.84 6.29
CA GLN A 93 9.27 1.13 6.51
C GLN A 93 9.56 1.11 8.01
N ARG A 94 9.96 -0.05 8.53
CA ARG A 94 10.39 -0.20 9.92
C ARG A 94 11.91 -0.25 10.00
N ASP A 95 12.47 0.54 10.90
CA ASP A 95 13.90 0.51 11.20
C ASP A 95 14.26 -0.60 12.21
N SER A 96 15.54 -0.70 12.56
CA SER A 96 16.04 -1.66 13.56
C SER A 96 15.52 -1.40 14.97
N TYR A 97 14.95 -0.22 15.23
CA TYR A 97 14.36 0.19 16.50
C TYR A 97 12.83 0.01 16.52
N ASN A 98 12.25 -0.66 15.50
CA ASN A 98 10.82 -0.85 15.32
C ASN A 98 10.02 0.46 15.12
N VAL A 99 10.66 1.55 14.70
CA VAL A 99 9.98 2.79 14.35
C VAL A 99 9.43 2.65 12.93
N SER A 100 8.10 2.70 12.79
CA SER A 100 7.41 2.79 11.50
C SER A 100 7.49 4.21 10.95
N THR A 101 8.07 4.36 9.76
CA THR A 101 8.09 5.61 9.00
C THR A 101 7.21 5.48 7.77
N LEU A 102 6.26 6.42 7.59
CA LEU A 102 5.44 6.48 6.38
C LEU A 102 6.28 6.98 5.19
N ILE A 103 6.53 6.10 4.23
CA ILE A 103 7.37 6.39 3.05
C ILE A 103 6.57 6.50 1.75
N GLY A 104 5.36 5.93 1.72
CA GLY A 104 4.50 5.96 0.55
C GLY A 104 3.01 6.04 0.88
N ILE A 105 2.20 6.48 -0.09
CA ILE A 105 0.74 6.49 -0.01
C ILE A 105 0.18 5.76 -1.23
N THR A 106 -0.67 4.76 -1.03
CA THR A 106 -1.24 3.94 -2.11
C THR A 106 -2.00 4.82 -3.09
N SER A 107 -1.60 4.77 -4.36
CA SER A 107 -2.12 5.66 -5.39
C SER A 107 -2.81 4.89 -6.51
N PHE A 108 -2.05 4.09 -7.27
CA PHE A 108 -2.57 3.39 -8.44
C PHE A 108 -2.22 1.92 -8.43
N GLY A 109 -3.14 1.16 -9.01
CA GLY A 109 -3.03 -0.26 -9.23
C GLY A 109 -3.45 -0.67 -10.64
N SER A 110 -3.19 -1.93 -10.97
CA SER A 110 -3.66 -2.56 -12.21
C SER A 110 -5.13 -2.95 -12.08
N LYS A 111 -5.87 -2.83 -13.19
CA LYS A 111 -7.29 -3.25 -13.23
C LYS A 111 -7.43 -4.72 -12.83
N GLY A 112 -8.33 -5.02 -11.89
CA GLY A 112 -8.64 -6.38 -11.45
C GLY A 112 -7.66 -7.00 -10.45
N CYS A 113 -6.71 -6.21 -9.94
CA CYS A 113 -5.75 -6.62 -8.91
C CYS A 113 -5.06 -7.98 -9.14
N PRO A 114 -4.45 -8.20 -10.33
CA PRO A 114 -3.80 -9.46 -10.63
C PRO A 114 -2.65 -9.71 -9.64
N ALA A 115 -2.34 -10.98 -9.36
CA ALA A 115 -1.30 -11.33 -8.38
C ALA A 115 0.07 -10.69 -8.68
N ASN A 116 0.38 -10.47 -9.96
CA ASN A 116 1.61 -9.87 -10.45
C ASN A 116 1.52 -8.35 -10.70
N GLU A 117 0.48 -7.71 -10.20
CA GLU A 117 0.31 -6.26 -10.25
C GLU A 117 1.54 -5.50 -9.73
N LEU A 118 1.87 -4.40 -10.40
CA LEU A 118 2.80 -3.40 -9.90
C LEU A 118 2.02 -2.32 -9.13
N ALA A 119 2.06 -2.39 -7.81
CA ALA A 119 1.47 -1.36 -6.94
C ALA A 119 2.34 -0.10 -6.98
N ARG A 120 1.71 1.08 -7.10
CA ARG A 120 2.38 2.37 -7.13
C ARG A 120 1.92 3.23 -5.96
N PHE A 121 2.90 3.67 -5.18
CA PHE A 121 2.69 4.50 -4.02
C PHE A 121 3.32 5.87 -4.26
N THR A 122 2.59 6.94 -3.97
CA THR A 122 3.13 8.31 -3.95
C THR A 122 4.26 8.37 -2.93
N ARG A 123 5.48 8.69 -3.36
CA ARG A 123 6.69 8.77 -2.54
C ARG A 123 6.62 10.01 -1.64
N VAL A 124 6.36 9.81 -0.35
CA VAL A 124 6.17 10.90 0.64
C VAL A 124 7.37 11.83 0.68
N SER A 125 8.59 11.30 0.50
CA SER A 125 9.82 12.10 0.50
C SER A 125 9.85 13.22 -0.56
N LYS A 126 9.06 13.12 -1.63
CA LYS A 126 8.95 14.17 -2.67
C LYS A 126 8.03 15.32 -2.27
N TYR A 127 7.21 15.14 -1.23
CA TYR A 127 6.17 16.08 -0.81
C TYR A 127 6.39 16.65 0.60
N LEU A 128 7.54 16.36 1.23
CA LEU A 128 7.87 16.84 2.59
C LEU A 128 7.75 18.36 2.72
N ASN A 129 8.27 19.10 1.74
CA ASN A 129 8.21 20.56 1.73
C ASN A 129 6.77 21.05 1.66
N SER A 130 5.95 20.48 0.77
CA SER A 130 4.54 20.84 0.65
C SER A 130 3.76 20.51 1.93
N ILE A 131 4.03 19.36 2.55
CA ILE A 131 3.35 18.98 3.80
C ILE A 131 3.76 19.92 4.94
N CYS A 132 5.04 20.26 5.06
CA CYS A 132 5.54 21.25 6.01
C CYS A 132 4.89 22.63 5.76
N GLU A 133 4.80 23.08 4.50
CA GLU A 133 4.18 24.35 4.14
C GLU A 133 2.69 24.41 4.51
N PHE A 134 1.92 23.35 4.21
CA PHE A 134 0.47 23.35 4.46
C PHE A 134 0.07 23.09 5.90
N THR A 135 0.90 22.35 6.65
CA THR A 135 0.52 21.88 8.00
C THR A 135 1.34 22.52 9.12
N GLY A 136 2.50 23.12 8.81
CA GLY A 136 3.50 23.52 9.80
C GLY A 136 4.26 22.36 10.43
N VAL A 137 3.96 21.10 10.05
CA VAL A 137 4.63 19.90 10.56
C VAL A 137 5.72 19.48 9.59
N CYS A 138 6.97 19.68 9.99
CA CYS A 138 8.14 19.46 9.16
C CYS A 138 8.93 18.24 9.66
N TYR A 139 9.25 17.33 8.75
CA TYR A 139 9.87 16.05 9.05
C TYR A 139 10.92 15.71 8.00
N THR A 140 11.84 14.83 8.37
CA THR A 140 12.89 14.32 7.49
C THR A 140 12.80 12.81 7.47
N ILE A 141 12.77 12.24 6.26
CA ILE A 141 12.87 10.80 6.06
C ILE A 141 14.33 10.53 5.70
N THR A 142 15.04 9.84 6.57
CA THR A 142 16.46 9.45 6.41
C THR A 142 16.61 8.09 5.77
#